data_AF-A0A9E4MEW7-F1
#
_entry.id   AF-A0A9E4MEW7-F1
#
_cell.length_a   1.000
_cell.length_b   1.000
_cell.length_c   1.000
_cell.angle_alpha   90.00
_cell.angle_beta   90.00
_cell.angle_gamma   90.00
#
_symmetry.space_group_name_H-M   'P 1'
#
loop_
_entity.id
_entity.type
_entity.pdbx_description
1 polymer ?
#
loop_
_entity_poly.entity_id
_entity_poly.type
_entity_poly.pdbx_seq_one_letter_code
_entity_poly.pdbx_strand_id
1 'polypeptide(L)'
;MLNNIINLAYLVASVFFILGIKLLGRPKTAVRGNAYGAIAMFIAVLVTLLDQRITSFGMILAGIAVGSLVGAIVAVKVPMTAMPQLVALLNGFGGAASTLVAATALYQVQLGLQVSTATFMVATVASGLIGTVTLTGSFIAFAKLQELKWVEKIPAFAAQQALNAVLALAAVACGVVVGMDPTRTEFYWYLVAISSVLGVGLVIPIGGADMPVVISLLNSYSGIAASATGFVLNNNVLIIAGSLVGASGIILTNIMCKAMNRSLTNVLFAKFAPGASGGKAKADEVYGGKVKSSSPEEVAMLFDSAQRVVVVPGYGLAVAQAQHVVRDLANLLKGRGITVEFGIHPVAGRMPGHMNVLLAEADIPYDLLVDMDTINPTFQQTDVVLVIGANDVVNPVARTDPKSPIAGMPILEVDKARTVVVVKRSLSPGFAGIPNPLFAADNCLMLFGDGKKALVDLVQALKEG
;
A
#
# COMPACT_ATOMS: atom_id res chain seq x y z
N MET A 1 -19.57 7.78 38.77
CA MET A 1 -20.43 8.22 37.64
C MET A 1 -19.60 8.62 36.42
N LEU A 2 -18.62 9.53 36.55
CA LEU A 2 -17.76 9.98 35.44
C LEU A 2 -17.03 8.84 34.70
N ASN A 3 -16.39 7.91 35.41
CA ASN A 3 -15.70 6.76 34.80
C ASN A 3 -16.64 5.87 33.97
N ASN A 4 -17.91 5.72 34.39
CA ASN A 4 -18.89 4.94 33.63
C ASN A 4 -19.29 5.66 32.34
N ILE A 5 -19.41 7.00 32.38
CA ILE A 5 -19.67 7.82 31.21
C ILE A 5 -18.49 7.73 30.23
N ILE A 6 -17.25 7.83 30.73
CA ILE A 6 -16.03 7.68 29.93
C ILE A 6 -16.01 6.31 29.23
N ASN A 7 -16.21 5.23 29.99
CA ASN A 7 -16.21 3.87 29.45
C ASN A 7 -17.35 3.63 28.44
N LEU A 8 -18.54 4.19 28.68
CA LEU A 8 -19.66 4.11 27.74
C LEU A 8 -19.35 4.87 26.45
N ALA A 9 -18.78 6.07 26.55
CA ALA A 9 -18.43 6.86 25.37
C ALA A 9 -17.29 6.20 24.57
N TYR A 10 -16.34 5.56 25.23
CA TYR A 10 -15.35 4.68 24.62
C TYR A 10 -15.96 3.49 23.90
N LEU A 11 -16.98 2.85 24.48
CA LEU A 11 -17.72 1.79 23.81
C LEU A 11 -18.43 2.32 22.55
N VAL A 12 -19.08 3.48 22.65
CA VAL A 12 -19.73 4.14 21.49
C VAL A 12 -18.71 4.46 20.41
N ALA A 13 -17.57 5.08 20.73
CA ALA A 13 -16.50 5.36 19.77
C ALA A 13 -16.02 4.07 19.08
N SER A 14 -15.86 2.99 19.84
CA SER A 14 -15.44 1.68 19.31
C SER A 14 -16.45 1.12 18.31
N VAL A 15 -17.76 1.23 18.60
CA VAL A 15 -18.83 0.85 17.65
C VAL A 15 -18.76 1.70 16.38
N PHE A 16 -18.55 3.00 16.49
CA PHE A 16 -18.40 3.87 15.32
C PHE A 16 -17.14 3.52 14.48
N PHE A 17 -16.01 3.14 15.10
CA PHE A 17 -14.86 2.64 14.35
C PHE A 17 -15.18 1.35 13.56
N ILE A 18 -15.86 0.38 14.21
CA ILE A 18 -16.26 -0.88 13.57
C ILE A 18 -17.21 -0.61 12.40
N LEU A 19 -18.24 0.20 12.61
CA LEU A 19 -19.20 0.57 11.57
C LEU A 19 -18.53 1.38 10.45
N GLY A 20 -17.60 2.28 10.80
CA GLY A 20 -16.82 3.04 9.84
C GLY A 20 -16.08 2.14 8.86
N ILE A 21 -15.33 1.16 9.38
CA ILE A 21 -14.56 0.23 8.54
C ILE A 21 -15.47 -0.69 7.73
N LYS A 22 -16.58 -1.15 8.30
CA LYS A 22 -17.59 -1.93 7.56
C LYS A 22 -18.16 -1.15 6.37
N LEU A 23 -18.46 0.13 6.55
CA LEU A 23 -19.01 1.01 5.51
C LEU A 23 -17.97 1.42 4.47
N LEU A 24 -16.67 1.45 4.81
CA LEU A 24 -15.58 1.64 3.85
C LEU A 24 -15.44 0.47 2.86
N GLY A 25 -15.95 -0.71 3.19
CA GLY A 25 -15.91 -1.88 2.30
C GLY A 25 -16.79 -1.78 1.04
N ARG A 26 -17.60 -0.73 0.89
CA ARG A 26 -18.42 -0.51 -0.32
C ARG A 26 -18.33 0.94 -0.79
N PRO A 27 -18.12 1.21 -2.10
CA PRO A 27 -18.01 2.57 -2.62
C PRO A 27 -19.19 3.48 -2.24
N LYS A 28 -20.43 2.98 -2.35
CA LYS A 28 -21.66 3.74 -2.04
C LYS A 28 -21.75 4.21 -0.59
N THR A 29 -21.08 3.53 0.35
CA THR A 29 -21.11 3.87 1.78
C THR A 29 -19.80 4.43 2.30
N ALA A 30 -18.76 4.52 1.47
CA ALA A 30 -17.40 4.89 1.89
C ALA A 30 -17.34 6.26 2.56
N VAL A 31 -18.05 7.27 2.03
CA VAL A 31 -18.10 8.63 2.62
C VAL A 31 -18.69 8.60 4.03
N ARG A 32 -19.79 7.86 4.23
CA ARG A 32 -20.41 7.68 5.55
C ARG A 32 -19.49 6.90 6.50
N GLY A 33 -18.79 5.90 5.98
CA GLY A 33 -17.81 5.14 6.75
C GLY A 33 -16.68 6.01 7.28
N ASN A 34 -16.14 6.89 6.43
CA ASN A 34 -15.13 7.86 6.84
C ASN A 34 -15.66 8.84 7.90
N ALA A 35 -16.88 9.35 7.73
CA ALA A 35 -17.52 10.23 8.71
C ALA A 35 -17.69 9.53 10.08
N TYR A 36 -18.03 8.24 10.10
CA TYR A 36 -18.14 7.49 11.35
C TYR A 36 -16.78 7.33 12.05
N GLY A 37 -15.71 7.10 11.29
CA GLY A 37 -14.35 7.10 11.84
C GLY A 37 -13.95 8.45 12.44
N ALA A 38 -14.29 9.56 11.77
CA ALA A 38 -14.04 10.90 12.28
C ALA A 38 -14.82 11.20 13.57
N ILE A 39 -16.11 10.82 13.63
CA ILE A 39 -16.94 10.94 14.83
C ILE A 39 -16.38 10.08 15.97
N ALA A 40 -15.97 8.84 15.70
CA ALA A 40 -15.35 7.97 16.69
C ALA A 40 -14.08 8.62 17.31
N MET A 41 -13.21 9.15 16.46
CA MET A 41 -11.99 9.81 16.90
C MET A 41 -12.29 11.08 17.72
N PHE A 42 -13.26 11.89 17.29
CA PHE A 42 -13.69 13.07 18.02
C PHE A 42 -14.22 12.72 19.42
N ILE A 43 -15.09 11.72 19.53
CA ILE A 43 -15.61 11.22 20.82
C ILE A 43 -14.45 10.73 21.69
N ALA A 44 -13.54 9.91 21.13
CA ALA A 44 -12.42 9.35 21.88
C ALA A 44 -11.53 10.46 22.46
N VAL A 45 -11.11 11.43 21.65
CA VAL A 45 -10.27 12.56 22.10
C VAL A 45 -11.00 13.39 23.16
N LEU A 46 -12.25 13.77 22.92
CA LEU A 46 -13.02 14.63 23.83
C LEU A 46 -13.19 13.96 25.21
N VAL A 47 -13.49 12.66 25.22
CA VAL A 47 -13.70 11.91 26.46
C VAL A 47 -12.39 11.67 27.20
N THR A 48 -11.29 11.44 26.48
CA THR A 48 -9.96 11.36 27.11
C THR A 48 -9.58 12.66 27.81
N LEU A 49 -10.01 13.83 27.30
CA LEU A 49 -9.80 15.13 27.96
C LEU A 49 -10.58 15.29 29.28
N LEU A 50 -11.53 14.41 29.58
CA LEU A 50 -12.27 14.40 30.85
C LEU A 50 -11.60 13.49 31.91
N ASP A 51 -10.52 12.79 31.57
CA ASP A 51 -9.77 11.96 32.52
C ASP A 51 -9.10 12.85 33.57
N GLN A 52 -9.28 12.50 34.85
CA GLN A 52 -8.82 13.28 36.00
C GLN A 52 -7.29 13.26 36.18
N ARG A 53 -6.55 12.51 35.35
CA ARG A 53 -5.08 12.43 35.39
C ARG A 53 -4.37 13.46 34.51
N ILE A 54 -5.10 14.39 33.89
CA ILE A 54 -4.51 15.41 33.02
C ILE A 54 -3.81 16.50 33.84
N THR A 55 -2.51 16.65 33.64
CA THR A 55 -1.66 17.62 34.35
C THR A 55 -1.55 18.98 33.65
N SER A 56 -1.67 19.03 32.31
CA SER A 56 -1.59 20.28 31.52
C SER A 56 -2.41 20.22 30.23
N PHE A 57 -3.56 20.91 30.24
CA PHE A 57 -4.38 21.08 29.03
C PHE A 57 -3.65 21.90 27.95
N GLY A 58 -2.80 22.85 28.34
CA GLY A 58 -2.05 23.69 27.40
C GLY A 58 -1.12 22.89 26.50
N MET A 59 -0.36 21.94 27.07
CA MET A 59 0.54 21.08 26.29
C MET A 59 -0.21 20.13 25.37
N ILE A 60 -1.34 19.57 25.83
CA ILE A 60 -2.18 18.69 25.02
C ILE A 60 -2.78 19.46 23.83
N LEU A 61 -3.37 20.63 24.07
CA LEU A 61 -3.94 21.46 23.02
C LEU A 61 -2.88 21.95 22.02
N ALA A 62 -1.69 22.34 22.50
CA ALA A 62 -0.59 22.70 21.62
C ALA A 62 -0.15 21.52 20.73
N GLY A 63 -0.03 20.32 21.29
CA GLY A 63 0.29 19.11 20.54
C GLY A 63 -0.76 18.77 19.47
N ILE A 64 -2.05 18.82 19.84
CA ILE A 64 -3.15 18.64 18.89
C ILE A 64 -3.10 19.71 17.80
N ALA A 65 -2.96 20.98 18.16
CA ALA A 65 -2.92 22.08 17.20
C ALA A 65 -1.77 21.94 16.19
N VAL A 66 -0.55 21.68 16.67
CA VAL A 66 0.63 21.51 15.80
C VAL A 66 0.49 20.26 14.94
N GLY A 67 0.13 19.12 15.53
CA GLY A 67 -0.03 17.86 14.81
C GLY A 67 -1.12 17.92 13.75
N SER A 68 -2.30 18.46 14.09
CA SER A 68 -3.41 18.64 13.14
C SER A 68 -3.08 19.64 12.04
N LEU A 69 -2.35 20.73 12.33
CA LEU A 69 -1.94 21.70 11.32
C LEU A 69 -0.97 21.07 10.30
N VAL A 70 0.09 20.40 10.78
CA VAL A 70 1.05 19.72 9.91
C VAL A 70 0.35 18.62 9.11
N GLY A 71 -0.49 17.82 9.75
CA GLY A 71 -1.28 16.78 9.11
C GLY A 71 -2.19 17.31 8.00
N ALA A 72 -2.90 18.40 8.25
CA ALA A 72 -3.79 19.03 7.27
C ALA A 72 -3.02 19.60 6.08
N ILE A 73 -1.88 20.28 6.32
CA ILE A 73 -1.04 20.81 5.23
C ILE A 73 -0.53 19.67 4.35
N VAL A 74 -0.01 18.60 4.95
CA VAL A 74 0.52 17.44 4.21
C VAL A 74 -0.59 16.73 3.44
N ALA A 75 -1.76 16.51 4.06
CA ALA A 75 -2.88 15.82 3.43
C ALA A 75 -3.45 16.57 2.21
N VAL A 76 -3.44 17.90 2.21
CA VAL A 76 -3.96 18.71 1.10
C VAL A 76 -2.93 18.91 -0.03
N LYS A 77 -1.63 18.96 0.31
CA LYS A 77 -0.58 19.29 -0.68
C LYS A 77 0.02 18.08 -1.39
N VAL A 78 -0.08 16.87 -0.84
CA VAL A 78 0.54 15.67 -1.44
C VAL A 78 -0.31 15.17 -2.60
N PRO A 79 0.27 14.95 -3.80
CA PRO A 79 -0.49 14.45 -4.96
C PRO A 79 -0.95 13.01 -4.74
N MET A 80 -2.06 12.61 -5.37
CA MET A 80 -2.65 11.27 -5.20
C MET A 80 -1.71 10.13 -5.61
N THR A 81 -0.78 10.38 -6.54
CA THR A 81 0.26 9.43 -6.94
C THR A 81 1.29 9.13 -5.86
N ALA A 82 1.44 10.03 -4.89
CA ALA A 82 2.34 9.93 -3.75
C ALA A 82 1.66 9.43 -2.47
N MET A 83 0.37 9.05 -2.53
CA MET A 83 -0.36 8.50 -1.38
C MET A 83 0.30 7.28 -0.73
N PRO A 84 0.94 6.32 -1.46
CA PRO A 84 1.58 5.17 -0.84
C PRO A 84 2.64 5.56 0.19
N GLN A 85 3.51 6.52 -0.13
CA GLN A 85 4.55 6.96 0.80
C GLN A 85 3.99 7.79 1.97
N LEU A 86 2.93 8.58 1.74
CA LEU A 86 2.28 9.31 2.82
C LEU A 86 1.68 8.35 3.86
N VAL A 87 1.00 7.29 3.39
CA VAL A 87 0.46 6.24 4.27
C VAL A 87 1.59 5.55 5.07
N ALA A 88 2.71 5.23 4.41
CA ALA A 88 3.86 4.66 5.09
C ALA A 88 4.34 5.56 6.24
N LEU A 89 4.50 6.86 5.97
CA LEU A 89 4.95 7.86 6.95
C LEU A 89 3.98 7.99 8.14
N LEU A 90 2.67 8.10 7.87
CA LEU A 90 1.65 8.22 8.91
C LEU A 90 1.59 7.00 9.83
N ASN A 91 1.76 5.80 9.29
CA ASN A 91 1.86 4.57 10.08
C ASN A 91 3.10 4.58 11.00
N GLY A 92 4.21 5.13 10.50
CA GLY A 92 5.42 5.32 11.29
C GLY A 92 5.15 6.18 12.53
N PHE A 93 4.47 7.33 12.36
CA PHE A 93 4.11 8.19 13.49
C PHE A 93 3.17 7.52 14.50
N GLY A 94 2.26 6.65 14.05
CA GLY A 94 1.47 5.79 14.94
C GLY A 94 2.36 4.89 15.81
N GLY A 95 3.36 4.26 15.20
CA GLY A 95 4.37 3.46 15.92
C GLY A 95 5.18 4.28 16.92
N ALA A 96 5.63 5.49 16.54
CA ALA A 96 6.33 6.40 17.45
C ALA A 96 5.47 6.77 18.67
N ALA A 97 4.19 7.07 18.46
CA ALA A 97 3.27 7.39 19.55
C ALA A 97 3.15 6.22 20.54
N SER A 98 2.98 4.99 20.05
CA SER A 98 2.98 3.78 20.90
C SER A 98 4.27 3.60 21.70
N THR A 99 5.44 3.77 21.07
CA THR A 99 6.74 3.71 21.76
C THR A 99 6.87 4.79 22.85
N LEU A 100 6.46 6.02 22.58
CA LEU A 100 6.58 7.11 23.55
C LEU A 100 5.60 6.96 24.72
N VAL A 101 4.39 6.46 24.46
CA VAL A 101 3.40 6.17 25.51
C VAL A 101 3.89 5.04 26.42
N ALA A 102 4.45 3.97 25.85
CA ALA A 102 5.06 2.88 26.64
C ALA A 102 6.23 3.37 27.50
N ALA A 103 7.09 4.23 26.96
CA ALA A 103 8.19 4.86 27.71
C ALA A 103 7.65 5.68 28.91
N THR A 104 6.61 6.47 28.66
CA THR A 104 5.98 7.31 29.69
C THR A 104 5.33 6.47 30.77
N ALA A 105 4.70 5.35 30.42
CA ALA A 105 4.09 4.44 31.38
C ALA A 105 5.13 3.74 32.27
N LEU A 106 6.29 3.33 31.72
CA LEU A 106 7.40 2.81 32.54
C LEU A 106 7.91 3.86 33.52
N TYR A 107 8.04 5.11 33.06
CA TYR A 107 8.46 6.19 33.92
C TYR A 107 7.48 6.42 35.08
N GLN A 108 6.17 6.27 34.86
CA GLN A 108 5.17 6.32 35.94
C GLN A 108 5.32 5.18 36.95
N VAL A 109 5.71 3.97 36.52
CA VAL A 109 6.04 2.87 37.44
C VAL A 109 7.26 3.23 38.29
N GLN A 110 8.30 3.79 37.69
CA GLN A 110 9.52 4.21 38.41
C GLN A 110 9.22 5.28 39.48
N LEU A 111 8.28 6.18 39.20
CA LEU A 111 7.81 7.18 40.16
C LEU A 111 6.83 6.63 41.22
N GLY A 112 6.48 5.35 41.16
CA GLY A 112 5.50 4.73 42.06
C GLY A 112 4.05 5.16 41.81
N LEU A 113 3.77 5.76 40.64
CA LEU A 113 2.43 6.26 40.27
C LEU A 113 1.58 5.20 39.55
N GLN A 114 2.19 4.10 39.12
CA GLN A 114 1.53 3.03 38.37
C GLN A 114 1.98 1.65 38.86
N VAL A 115 1.04 0.72 38.96
CA VAL A 115 1.32 -0.68 39.37
C VAL A 115 1.74 -1.49 38.15
N SER A 116 2.92 -2.13 38.23
CA SER A 116 3.44 -3.03 37.20
C SER A 116 2.83 -4.44 37.34
N THR A 117 1.74 -4.70 36.63
CA THR A 117 1.20 -6.06 36.46
C THR A 117 1.92 -6.80 35.32
N ALA A 118 1.84 -8.13 35.28
CA ALA A 118 2.42 -8.92 34.19
C ALA A 118 1.87 -8.49 32.81
N THR A 119 0.55 -8.27 32.70
CA THR A 119 -0.09 -7.78 31.48
C THR A 119 0.44 -6.41 31.07
N PHE A 120 0.58 -5.49 32.02
CA PHE A 120 1.14 -4.16 31.79
C PHE A 120 2.56 -4.24 31.24
N MET A 121 3.42 -5.07 31.84
CA MET A 121 4.82 -5.20 31.42
C MET A 121 4.95 -5.79 30.02
N VAL A 122 4.21 -6.88 29.74
CA VAL A 122 4.20 -7.50 28.40
C VAL A 122 3.69 -6.52 27.35
N ALA A 123 2.60 -5.80 27.65
CA ALA A 123 2.03 -4.81 26.74
C ALA A 123 2.99 -3.64 26.48
N THR A 124 3.72 -3.20 27.51
CA THR A 124 4.71 -2.12 27.41
C THR A 124 5.88 -2.51 26.52
N VAL A 125 6.43 -3.71 26.71
CA VAL A 125 7.49 -4.27 25.87
C VAL A 125 7.02 -4.44 24.43
N ALA A 126 5.83 -5.01 24.23
CA ALA A 126 5.25 -5.20 22.90
C ALA A 126 5.00 -3.86 22.18
N SER A 127 4.47 -2.87 22.89
CA SER A 127 4.23 -1.52 22.36
C SER A 127 5.53 -0.84 21.93
N GLY A 128 6.56 -0.86 22.78
CA GLY A 128 7.87 -0.29 22.46
C GLY A 128 8.58 -1.00 21.31
N LEU A 129 8.56 -2.34 21.29
CA LEU A 129 9.22 -3.13 20.26
C LEU A 129 8.53 -2.98 18.90
N ILE A 130 7.22 -3.28 18.84
CA ILE A 130 6.45 -3.25 17.60
C ILE A 130 6.31 -1.80 17.10
N GLY A 131 6.06 -0.85 18.00
CA GLY A 131 5.97 0.58 17.66
C GLY A 131 7.26 1.11 17.03
N THR A 132 8.42 0.75 17.57
CA THR A 132 9.71 1.23 17.07
C THR A 132 10.13 0.57 15.76
N VAL A 133 9.89 -0.74 15.61
CA VAL A 133 10.06 -1.45 14.33
C VAL A 133 9.17 -0.81 13.26
N THR A 134 7.93 -0.49 13.61
CA THR A 134 6.98 0.18 12.71
C THR A 134 7.49 1.54 12.29
N LEU A 135 7.92 2.38 13.25
CA LEU A 135 8.45 3.72 12.99
C LEU A 135 9.58 3.70 11.96
N THR A 136 10.64 2.95 12.25
CA THR A 136 11.85 2.94 11.42
C THR A 136 11.64 2.19 10.10
N GLY A 137 10.89 1.09 10.12
CA GLY A 137 10.50 0.38 8.90
C GLY A 137 9.68 1.26 7.95
N SER A 138 8.72 2.02 8.48
CA SER A 138 7.90 2.96 7.72
C SER A 138 8.70 4.09 7.10
N PHE A 139 9.71 4.62 7.80
CA PHE A 139 10.61 5.63 7.23
C PHE A 139 11.42 5.09 6.05
N ILE A 140 11.93 3.85 6.14
CA ILE A 140 12.62 3.23 5.00
C ILE A 140 11.65 2.96 3.84
N ALA A 141 10.42 2.51 4.13
CA ALA A 141 9.40 2.30 3.10
C ALA A 141 9.04 3.62 2.39
N PHE A 142 8.84 4.70 3.15
CA PHE A 142 8.65 6.05 2.61
C PHE A 142 9.83 6.47 1.73
N ALA A 143 11.06 6.35 2.23
CA ALA A 143 12.25 6.79 1.53
C ALA A 143 12.47 6.03 0.21
N LYS A 144 12.15 4.73 0.18
CA LYS A 144 12.20 3.92 -1.04
C LYS A 144 11.15 4.34 -2.07
N LEU A 145 9.92 4.62 -1.64
CA LEU A 145 8.85 5.05 -2.54
C LEU A 145 9.03 6.47 -3.06
N GLN A 146 9.71 7.31 -2.28
CA GLN A 146 10.21 8.63 -2.69
C GLN A 146 11.47 8.56 -3.55
N GLU A 147 12.00 7.36 -3.84
CA GLU A 147 13.19 7.16 -4.68
C GLU A 147 14.40 7.95 -4.17
N LEU A 148 14.55 8.02 -2.83
CA LEU A 148 15.68 8.70 -2.22
C LEU A 148 16.96 7.90 -2.50
N LYS A 149 17.82 8.46 -3.35
CA LYS A 149 19.05 7.85 -3.87
C LYS A 149 19.99 7.26 -2.80
N TRP A 150 19.97 7.79 -1.58
CA TRP A 150 20.81 7.28 -0.49
C TRP A 150 20.29 5.95 0.08
N VAL A 151 18.98 5.69 0.05
CA VAL A 151 18.39 4.42 0.49
C VAL A 151 18.53 3.33 -0.56
N GLU A 152 18.37 3.68 -1.83
CA GLU A 152 18.52 2.72 -2.94
C GLU A 152 19.93 2.13 -3.03
N LYS A 153 20.93 2.88 -2.58
CA LYS A 153 22.33 2.47 -2.57
C LYS A 153 22.70 1.54 -1.41
N ILE A 154 21.83 1.34 -0.42
CA ILE A 154 22.15 0.49 0.73
C ILE A 154 22.06 -0.98 0.29
N PRO A 155 23.19 -1.71 0.18
CA PRO A 155 23.17 -3.08 -0.28
C PRO A 155 22.57 -3.99 0.79
N ALA A 156 21.73 -4.93 0.36
CA ALA A 156 21.43 -6.08 1.20
C ALA A 156 22.66 -6.99 1.25
N PHE A 157 23.01 -7.51 2.43
CA PHE A 157 24.20 -8.35 2.62
C PHE A 157 23.84 -9.74 3.12
N ALA A 158 24.67 -10.75 2.81
CA ALA A 158 24.34 -12.17 2.99
C ALA A 158 23.93 -12.56 4.43
N ALA A 159 24.59 -11.98 5.44
CA ALA A 159 24.31 -12.27 6.86
C ALA A 159 23.16 -11.43 7.46
N GLN A 160 22.42 -10.67 6.65
CA GLN A 160 21.41 -9.73 7.15
C GLN A 160 20.27 -10.42 7.90
N GLN A 161 19.85 -11.61 7.49
CA GLN A 161 18.81 -12.35 8.21
C GLN A 161 19.28 -12.87 9.56
N ALA A 162 20.53 -13.34 9.64
CA ALA A 162 21.14 -13.71 10.91
C ALA A 162 21.25 -12.49 11.83
N LEU A 163 21.68 -11.33 11.31
CA LEU A 163 21.71 -10.08 12.06
C LEU A 163 20.31 -9.68 12.56
N ASN A 164 19.30 -9.71 11.69
CA ASN A 164 17.92 -9.37 12.07
C ASN A 164 17.39 -10.31 13.16
N ALA A 165 17.69 -11.62 13.08
CA ALA A 165 17.31 -12.58 14.10
C ALA A 165 18.02 -12.30 15.45
N VAL A 166 19.32 -11.99 15.42
CA VAL A 166 20.09 -11.60 16.62
C VAL A 166 19.54 -10.31 17.23
N LEU A 167 19.25 -9.29 16.41
CA LEU A 167 18.66 -8.04 16.88
C LEU A 167 17.26 -8.27 17.49
N ALA A 168 16.44 -9.12 16.88
CA ALA A 168 15.12 -9.47 17.42
C ALA A 168 15.25 -10.17 18.78
N LEU A 169 16.14 -11.15 18.91
CA LEU A 169 16.40 -11.84 20.17
C LEU A 169 16.97 -10.89 21.24
N ALA A 170 17.90 -10.00 20.87
CA ALA A 170 18.47 -9.01 21.77
C ALA A 170 17.41 -8.00 22.26
N ALA A 171 16.52 -7.55 21.37
CA ALA A 171 15.41 -6.67 21.74
C ALA A 171 14.41 -7.36 22.69
N VAL A 172 14.09 -8.64 22.43
CA VAL A 172 13.26 -9.45 23.35
C VAL A 172 13.96 -9.64 24.68
N ALA A 173 15.27 -9.92 24.71
CA ALA A 173 16.03 -10.05 25.96
C ALA A 173 16.02 -8.76 26.78
N CYS A 174 16.20 -7.60 26.14
CA CYS A 174 16.04 -6.31 26.81
C CYS A 174 14.61 -6.14 27.37
N GLY A 175 13.60 -6.56 26.61
CA GLY A 175 12.20 -6.58 27.04
C GLY A 175 11.96 -7.47 28.26
N VAL A 176 12.57 -8.64 28.32
CA VAL A 176 12.50 -9.54 29.49
C VAL A 176 13.13 -8.87 30.72
N VAL A 177 14.28 -8.22 30.58
CA VAL A 177 14.93 -7.49 31.69
C VAL A 177 14.01 -6.39 32.20
N VAL A 178 13.44 -5.57 31.32
CA VAL A 178 12.45 -4.55 31.69
C VAL A 178 11.25 -5.19 32.38
N GLY A 179 10.76 -6.31 31.87
CA GLY A 179 9.61 -7.05 32.41
C GLY A 179 9.82 -7.60 33.82
N MET A 180 11.05 -8.02 34.14
CA MET A 180 11.43 -8.51 35.47
C MET A 180 11.73 -7.39 36.45
N ASP A 181 12.35 -6.31 35.97
CA ASP A 181 12.74 -5.16 36.78
C ASP A 181 12.37 -3.85 36.04
N PRO A 182 11.17 -3.30 36.28
CA PRO A 182 10.70 -2.09 35.61
C PRO A 182 11.50 -0.84 35.98
N THR A 183 12.34 -0.90 37.00
CA THR A 183 13.18 0.24 37.41
C THR A 183 14.36 0.47 36.47
N ARG A 184 14.75 -0.57 35.70
CA ARG A 184 15.83 -0.55 34.72
C ARG A 184 15.39 0.03 33.38
N THR A 185 15.01 1.30 33.38
CA THR A 185 14.48 2.00 32.22
C THR A 185 15.50 2.17 31.08
N GLU A 186 16.80 2.02 31.36
CA GLU A 186 17.85 1.98 30.35
C GLU A 186 17.68 0.81 29.36
N PHE A 187 17.21 -0.36 29.82
CA PHE A 187 16.98 -1.51 28.95
C PHE A 187 15.79 -1.28 28.00
N TYR A 188 14.84 -0.42 28.38
CA TYR A 188 13.80 0.00 27.46
C TYR A 188 14.38 0.82 26.31
N TRP A 189 15.30 1.74 26.59
CA TRP A 189 15.95 2.52 25.53
C TRP A 189 16.92 1.69 24.69
N TYR A 190 17.58 0.67 25.26
CA TYR A 190 18.32 -0.33 24.47
C TYR A 190 17.39 -1.11 23.56
N LEU A 191 16.23 -1.55 24.05
CA LEU A 191 15.19 -2.17 23.21
C LEU A 191 14.80 -1.23 22.07
N VAL A 192 14.49 0.04 22.33
CA VAL A 192 14.15 1.02 21.30
C VAL A 192 15.29 1.21 20.28
N ALA A 193 16.54 1.32 20.73
CA ALA A 193 17.68 1.46 19.83
C ALA A 193 17.87 0.22 18.93
N ILE A 194 17.80 -0.99 19.51
CA ILE A 194 17.94 -2.25 18.79
C ILE A 194 16.76 -2.45 17.82
N SER A 195 15.53 -2.19 18.27
CA SER A 195 14.32 -2.27 17.44
C SER A 195 14.33 -1.25 16.30
N SER A 196 14.97 -0.09 16.49
CA SER A 196 15.17 0.90 15.42
C SER A 196 16.07 0.35 14.31
N VAL A 197 17.19 -0.28 14.68
CA VAL A 197 18.08 -0.94 13.70
C VAL A 197 17.37 -2.13 13.05
N LEU A 198 16.60 -2.90 13.81
CA LEU A 198 15.82 -4.02 13.31
C LEU A 198 14.78 -3.57 12.27
N GLY A 199 14.00 -2.52 12.52
CA GLY A 199 13.02 -2.02 11.56
C GLY A 199 13.66 -1.58 10.24
N VAL A 200 14.81 -0.91 10.31
CA VAL A 200 15.63 -0.59 9.14
C VAL A 200 16.09 -1.87 8.41
N GLY A 201 16.67 -2.83 9.16
CA GLY A 201 17.20 -4.09 8.65
C GLY A 201 16.17 -5.03 8.03
N LEU A 202 14.90 -4.94 8.47
CA LEU A 202 13.78 -5.71 7.91
C LEU A 202 13.28 -5.15 6.57
N VAL A 203 13.30 -3.83 6.38
CA VAL A 203 12.72 -3.19 5.19
C VAL A 203 13.74 -2.93 4.07
N ILE A 204 15.02 -2.70 4.40
CA ILE A 204 16.11 -2.53 3.42
C ILE A 204 16.20 -3.64 2.36
N PRO A 205 16.10 -4.94 2.67
CA PRO A 205 16.31 -5.97 1.66
C PRO A 205 15.14 -6.07 0.69
N ILE A 206 13.95 -5.60 1.08
CA ILE A 206 12.72 -5.75 0.32
C ILE A 206 12.76 -4.86 -0.94
N GLY A 207 12.38 -5.41 -2.09
CA GLY A 207 12.35 -4.68 -3.36
C GLY A 207 11.17 -3.70 -3.46
N GLY A 208 11.26 -2.73 -4.37
CA GLY A 208 10.17 -1.76 -4.61
C GLY A 208 8.82 -2.40 -4.97
N ALA A 209 8.80 -3.57 -5.63
CA ALA A 209 7.59 -4.28 -6.07
C ALA A 209 6.76 -4.69 -4.89
N ASP A 210 7.46 -5.08 -3.84
CA ASP A 210 6.90 -5.68 -2.65
C ASP A 210 6.64 -4.61 -1.58
N MET A 211 7.03 -3.35 -1.80
CA MET A 211 6.76 -2.23 -0.88
C MET A 211 5.27 -2.07 -0.53
N PRO A 212 4.31 -2.25 -1.45
CA PRO A 212 2.89 -2.19 -1.08
C PRO A 212 2.52 -3.21 0.01
N VAL A 213 3.07 -4.43 -0.08
CA VAL A 213 2.86 -5.49 0.92
C VAL A 213 3.49 -5.10 2.26
N VAL A 214 4.70 -4.51 2.22
CA VAL A 214 5.39 -4.02 3.42
C VAL A 214 4.60 -2.91 4.10
N ILE A 215 4.05 -1.95 3.35
CA ILE A 215 3.23 -0.88 3.94
C ILE A 215 2.00 -1.47 4.64
N SER A 216 1.33 -2.43 4.01
CA SER A 216 0.17 -3.12 4.60
C SER A 216 0.55 -3.90 5.87
N LEU A 217 1.72 -4.54 5.88
CA LEU A 217 2.23 -5.25 7.06
C LEU A 217 2.58 -4.26 8.19
N LEU A 218 3.27 -3.17 7.89
CA LEU A 218 3.61 -2.12 8.86
C LEU A 218 2.35 -1.42 9.38
N ASN A 219 1.30 -1.30 8.57
CA ASN A 219 -0.03 -0.84 9.02
C ASN A 219 -0.66 -1.81 10.03
N SER A 220 -0.44 -3.12 9.86
CA SER A 220 -0.86 -4.08 10.88
C SER A 220 -0.07 -3.89 12.17
N TYR A 221 1.25 -3.69 12.06
CA TYR A 221 2.10 -3.49 13.23
C TYR A 221 1.75 -2.23 14.01
N SER A 222 1.42 -1.11 13.35
CA SER A 222 0.92 0.10 14.03
C SER A 222 -0.38 -0.20 14.80
N GLY A 223 -1.31 -0.96 14.22
CA GLY A 223 -2.53 -1.40 14.91
C GLY A 223 -2.25 -2.30 16.13
N ILE A 224 -1.36 -3.29 15.99
CA ILE A 224 -0.98 -4.18 17.10
C ILE A 224 -0.26 -3.39 18.21
N ALA A 225 0.63 -2.46 17.87
CA ALA A 225 1.30 -1.57 18.83
C ALA A 225 0.29 -0.65 19.54
N ALA A 226 -0.69 -0.11 18.83
CA ALA A 226 -1.77 0.68 19.41
C ALA A 226 -2.65 -0.15 20.37
N SER A 227 -2.94 -1.41 20.02
CA SER A 227 -3.65 -2.33 20.92
C SER A 227 -2.85 -2.64 22.18
N ALA A 228 -1.55 -2.92 22.05
CA ALA A 228 -0.64 -3.08 23.18
C ALA A 228 -0.62 -1.82 24.05
N THR A 229 -0.54 -0.63 23.44
CA THR A 229 -0.66 0.65 24.14
C THR A 229 -2.00 0.78 24.88
N GLY A 230 -3.08 0.26 24.30
CA GLY A 230 -4.38 0.17 24.94
C GLY A 230 -4.34 -0.66 26.23
N PHE A 231 -3.64 -1.79 26.25
CA PHE A 231 -3.42 -2.57 27.48
C PHE A 231 -2.54 -1.83 28.49
N VAL A 232 -1.50 -1.12 28.05
CA VAL A 232 -0.65 -0.28 28.91
C VAL A 232 -1.46 0.78 29.66
N LEU A 233 -2.43 1.40 28.96
CA LEU A 233 -3.26 2.46 29.50
C LEU A 233 -4.60 2.00 30.09
N ASN A 234 -4.91 0.71 30.00
CA ASN A 234 -6.23 0.15 30.28
C ASN A 234 -7.36 0.88 29.53
N ASN A 235 -7.15 1.13 28.23
CA ASN A 235 -8.05 1.89 27.36
C ASN A 235 -8.68 0.98 26.29
N ASN A 236 -9.98 0.71 26.46
CA ASN A 236 -10.75 -0.17 25.57
C ASN A 236 -10.82 0.32 24.12
N VAL A 237 -10.85 1.64 23.86
CA VAL A 237 -10.88 2.16 22.49
C VAL A 237 -9.61 1.80 21.75
N LEU A 238 -8.46 1.99 22.38
CA LEU A 238 -7.16 1.67 21.77
C LEU A 238 -7.02 0.15 21.53
N ILE A 239 -7.49 -0.69 22.47
CA ILE A 239 -7.50 -2.15 22.28
C ILE A 239 -8.37 -2.54 21.09
N ILE A 240 -9.61 -2.03 21.02
CA ILE A 240 -10.57 -2.39 19.97
C ILE A 240 -10.13 -1.83 18.62
N ALA A 241 -9.83 -0.53 18.53
CA ALA A 241 -9.40 0.10 17.29
C ALA A 241 -8.07 -0.46 16.79
N GLY A 242 -7.09 -0.63 17.70
CA GLY A 242 -5.78 -1.19 17.37
C GLY A 242 -5.86 -2.63 16.88
N SER A 243 -6.61 -3.50 17.56
CA SER A 243 -6.79 -4.90 17.13
C SER A 243 -7.51 -5.00 15.78
N LEU A 244 -8.49 -4.13 15.53
CA LEU A 244 -9.20 -4.09 14.25
C LEU A 244 -8.27 -3.67 13.11
N VAL A 245 -7.49 -2.59 13.28
CA VAL A 245 -6.49 -2.15 12.28
C VAL A 245 -5.42 -3.23 12.08
N GLY A 246 -4.94 -3.83 13.17
CA GLY A 246 -3.96 -4.92 13.15
C GLY A 246 -4.44 -6.12 12.32
N ALA A 247 -5.63 -6.62 12.62
CA ALA A 247 -6.22 -7.75 11.90
C ALA A 247 -6.50 -7.41 10.43
N SER A 248 -7.07 -6.23 10.15
CA SER A 248 -7.34 -5.77 8.78
C SER A 248 -6.07 -5.66 7.95
N GLY A 249 -4.98 -5.13 8.52
CA GLY A 249 -3.68 -5.04 7.87
C GLY A 249 -3.09 -6.41 7.50
N ILE A 250 -3.16 -7.40 8.40
CA ILE A 250 -2.71 -8.77 8.09
C ILE A 250 -3.56 -9.41 6.98
N ILE A 251 -4.88 -9.24 7.03
CA ILE A 251 -5.79 -9.75 6.01
C ILE A 251 -5.46 -9.12 4.65
N LEU A 252 -5.31 -7.79 4.59
CA LEU A 252 -4.96 -7.09 3.37
C LEU A 252 -3.57 -7.52 2.84
N THR A 253 -2.58 -7.65 3.73
CA THR A 253 -1.24 -8.16 3.38
C THR A 253 -1.33 -9.54 2.71
N ASN A 254 -2.15 -10.44 3.24
CA ASN A 254 -2.36 -11.77 2.68
C ASN A 254 -3.07 -11.73 1.32
N ILE A 255 -4.08 -10.88 1.15
CA ILE A 255 -4.78 -10.69 -0.13
C ILE A 255 -3.79 -10.19 -1.19
N MET A 256 -2.95 -9.23 -0.86
CA MET A 256 -1.93 -8.70 -1.77
C MET A 256 -0.89 -9.75 -2.14
N CYS A 257 -0.39 -10.50 -1.15
CA CYS A 257 0.53 -11.62 -1.37
C CYS A 257 -0.05 -12.63 -2.37
N LYS A 258 -1.32 -13.04 -2.18
CA LYS A 258 -2.02 -13.94 -3.11
C LYS A 258 -2.16 -13.34 -4.50
N ALA A 259 -2.53 -12.06 -4.61
CA ALA A 259 -2.66 -11.36 -5.89
C ALA A 259 -1.32 -11.24 -6.65
N MET A 260 -0.19 -11.27 -5.94
CA MET A 260 1.16 -11.28 -6.53
C MET A 260 1.72 -12.69 -6.73
N ASN A 261 0.97 -13.75 -6.38
CA ASN A 261 1.44 -15.13 -6.27
C ASN A 261 2.77 -15.27 -5.51
N ARG A 262 2.91 -14.53 -4.40
CA ARG A 262 4.08 -14.62 -3.50
C ARG A 262 3.59 -14.83 -2.07
N SER A 263 4.25 -15.70 -1.32
CA SER A 263 3.98 -15.83 0.12
C SER A 263 4.57 -14.64 0.88
N LEU A 264 4.02 -14.33 2.06
CA LEU A 264 4.58 -13.31 2.95
C LEU A 264 6.05 -13.60 3.29
N THR A 265 6.39 -14.87 3.48
CA THR A 265 7.77 -15.33 3.69
C THR A 265 8.66 -14.99 2.50
N ASN A 266 8.18 -15.22 1.27
CA ASN A 266 8.93 -14.84 0.07
C ASN A 266 9.08 -13.32 -0.02
N VAL A 267 8.10 -12.52 0.38
CA VAL A 267 8.23 -11.06 0.36
C VAL A 267 9.28 -10.57 1.36
N LEU A 268 9.26 -11.09 2.59
CA LEU A 268 10.17 -10.68 3.66
C LEU A 268 11.60 -11.22 3.48
N PHE A 269 11.75 -12.38 2.81
CA PHE A 269 13.01 -13.13 2.77
C PHE A 269 13.53 -13.50 1.35
N ALA A 270 12.86 -13.12 0.25
CA ALA A 270 13.19 -13.59 -1.12
C ALA A 270 14.64 -13.40 -1.57
N LYS A 271 15.33 -12.33 -1.15
CA LYS A 271 16.73 -12.08 -1.56
C LYS A 271 17.74 -13.10 -0.99
N PHE A 272 17.29 -14.04 -0.16
CA PHE A 272 18.14 -14.99 0.56
C PHE A 272 17.80 -16.46 0.27
N ALA A 273 16.83 -16.75 -0.59
CA ALA A 273 16.54 -18.11 -1.03
C ALA A 273 17.64 -18.59 -2.02
N PRO A 274 18.35 -19.69 -1.74
CA PRO A 274 19.25 -20.30 -2.71
C PRO A 274 18.42 -20.76 -3.92
N GLY A 275 18.63 -20.15 -5.10
CA GLY A 275 17.96 -20.55 -6.34
C GLY A 275 16.96 -19.56 -6.94
N ALA A 276 16.72 -18.39 -6.33
CA ALA A 276 15.80 -17.37 -6.89
C ALA A 276 16.40 -16.53 -8.04
N SER A 277 17.41 -17.05 -8.74
CA SER A 277 17.93 -16.50 -10.00
C SER A 277 17.47 -17.40 -11.14
N GLY A 278 16.16 -17.43 -11.41
CA GLY A 278 15.68 -17.88 -12.71
C GLY A 278 16.35 -17.03 -13.78
N GLY A 279 17.03 -17.69 -14.73
CA GLY A 279 17.75 -17.00 -15.80
C GLY A 279 16.83 -15.99 -16.48
N LYS A 280 17.19 -14.71 -16.44
CA LYS A 280 16.45 -13.67 -17.15
C LYS A 280 16.61 -13.96 -18.63
N ALA A 281 15.54 -14.38 -19.31
CA ALA A 281 15.51 -14.41 -20.76
C ALA A 281 15.91 -13.02 -21.28
N LYS A 282 16.87 -12.97 -22.21
CA LYS A 282 17.32 -11.70 -22.76
C LYS A 282 16.19 -11.11 -23.59
N ALA A 283 15.97 -9.80 -23.46
CA ALA A 283 14.94 -9.08 -24.20
C ALA A 283 15.03 -9.31 -25.72
N ASP A 284 16.25 -9.38 -26.26
CA ASP A 284 16.48 -9.61 -27.68
C ASP A 284 15.98 -10.98 -28.19
N GLU A 285 16.08 -12.03 -27.36
CA GLU A 285 15.58 -13.38 -27.72
C GLU A 285 14.05 -13.44 -27.72
N VAL A 286 13.39 -12.66 -26.85
CA VAL A 286 11.93 -12.65 -26.72
C VAL A 286 11.28 -11.80 -27.81
N TYR A 287 11.88 -10.67 -28.15
CA TYR A 287 11.29 -9.75 -29.12
C TYR A 287 11.64 -10.08 -30.57
N GLY A 288 12.85 -10.59 -30.85
CA GLY A 288 13.23 -11.16 -32.15
C GLY A 288 12.89 -10.32 -33.39
N GLY A 289 12.77 -8.99 -33.26
CA GLY A 289 12.33 -8.08 -34.34
C GLY A 289 10.83 -8.16 -34.70
N LYS A 290 10.01 -8.90 -33.95
CA LYS A 290 8.57 -9.11 -34.20
C LYS A 290 7.65 -8.03 -33.63
N VAL A 291 8.23 -6.98 -33.04
CA VAL A 291 7.47 -5.89 -32.43
C VAL A 291 6.87 -5.01 -33.51
N LYS A 292 5.54 -4.96 -33.59
CA LYS A 292 4.81 -4.11 -34.53
C LYS A 292 4.57 -2.74 -33.89
N SER A 293 5.14 -1.68 -34.45
CA SER A 293 4.82 -0.30 -34.06
C SER A 293 3.58 0.19 -34.81
N SER A 294 2.78 1.03 -34.17
CA SER A 294 1.61 1.67 -34.78
C SER A 294 1.57 3.17 -34.47
N SER A 295 0.85 3.93 -35.28
CA SER A 295 0.61 5.37 -35.10
C SER A 295 -0.73 5.67 -34.41
N PRO A 296 -0.93 6.86 -33.82
CA PRO A 296 -2.22 7.26 -33.27
C PRO A 296 -3.37 7.14 -34.28
N GLU A 297 -3.11 7.46 -35.54
CA GLU A 297 -4.11 7.40 -36.63
C GLU A 297 -4.50 5.96 -36.96
N GLU A 298 -3.53 5.04 -37.00
CA GLU A 298 -3.80 3.60 -37.18
C GLU A 298 -4.62 3.02 -36.04
N VAL A 299 -4.30 3.42 -34.79
CA VAL A 299 -5.06 2.99 -33.62
C VAL A 299 -6.47 3.60 -33.62
N ALA A 300 -6.64 4.84 -34.08
CA ALA A 300 -7.95 5.46 -34.22
C ALA A 300 -8.86 4.67 -35.19
N MET A 301 -8.32 4.23 -36.33
CA MET A 301 -9.07 3.40 -37.30
C MET A 301 -9.54 2.06 -36.70
N LEU A 302 -8.78 1.47 -35.76
CA LEU A 302 -9.21 0.24 -35.08
C LEU A 302 -10.49 0.47 -34.27
N PHE A 303 -10.62 1.64 -33.64
CA PHE A 303 -11.79 1.97 -32.83
C PHE A 303 -13.06 2.19 -33.65
N ASP A 304 -12.96 2.66 -34.89
CA ASP A 304 -14.14 2.86 -35.75
C ASP A 304 -14.85 1.55 -36.08
N SER A 305 -14.12 0.43 -36.06
CA SER A 305 -14.67 -0.92 -36.26
C SER A 305 -14.97 -1.67 -34.95
N ALA A 306 -14.62 -1.10 -33.80
CA ALA A 306 -14.74 -1.76 -32.52
C ALA A 306 -16.12 -1.57 -31.89
N GLN A 307 -16.70 -2.63 -31.34
CA GLN A 307 -17.93 -2.57 -30.55
C GLN A 307 -17.64 -2.57 -29.06
N ARG A 308 -16.55 -3.22 -28.64
CA ARG A 308 -16.12 -3.30 -27.25
C ARG A 308 -14.63 -2.99 -27.09
N VAL A 309 -14.34 -2.02 -26.23
CA VAL A 309 -12.98 -1.59 -25.87
C VAL A 309 -12.77 -1.76 -24.38
N VAL A 310 -11.67 -2.41 -23.99
CA VAL A 310 -11.26 -2.51 -22.59
C VAL A 310 -9.97 -1.73 -22.39
N VAL A 311 -9.98 -0.78 -21.46
CA VAL A 311 -8.80 -0.02 -21.07
C VAL A 311 -8.14 -0.71 -19.88
N VAL A 312 -6.86 -1.03 -20.00
CA VAL A 312 -6.05 -1.65 -18.93
C VAL A 312 -5.00 -0.65 -18.45
N PRO A 313 -5.27 0.10 -17.37
CA PRO A 313 -4.35 1.08 -16.81
C PRO A 313 -3.25 0.41 -15.99
N GLY A 314 -2.03 0.91 -16.12
CA GLY A 314 -0.89 0.56 -15.27
C GLY A 314 -0.26 1.79 -14.63
N TYR A 315 0.83 1.56 -13.87
CA TYR A 315 1.53 2.65 -13.17
C TYR A 315 2.05 3.74 -14.12
N GLY A 316 2.35 3.41 -15.38
CA GLY A 316 2.78 4.41 -16.37
C GLY A 316 1.71 5.48 -16.67
N LEU A 317 0.42 5.16 -16.56
CA LEU A 317 -0.67 6.14 -16.67
C LEU A 317 -0.60 7.17 -15.53
N ALA A 318 -0.33 6.71 -14.31
CA ALA A 318 -0.18 7.57 -13.14
C ALA A 318 1.05 8.48 -13.25
N VAL A 319 2.19 7.94 -13.68
CA VAL A 319 3.43 8.72 -13.86
C VAL A 319 3.25 9.79 -14.94
N ALA A 320 2.55 9.48 -16.03
CA ALA A 320 2.29 10.44 -17.10
C ALA A 320 1.17 11.45 -16.77
N GLN A 321 0.45 11.29 -15.65
CA GLN A 321 -0.71 12.10 -15.30
C GLN A 321 -1.77 12.12 -16.43
N ALA A 322 -2.04 10.94 -17.00
CA ALA A 322 -2.87 10.78 -18.19
C ALA A 322 -4.32 10.40 -17.89
N GLN A 323 -4.72 10.28 -16.61
CA GLN A 323 -6.04 9.81 -16.19
C GLN A 323 -7.21 10.63 -16.78
N HIS A 324 -7.07 11.96 -16.87
CA HIS A 324 -8.09 12.82 -17.46
C HIS A 324 -8.21 12.62 -18.98
N VAL A 325 -7.09 12.40 -19.67
CA VAL A 325 -7.08 12.17 -21.12
C VAL A 325 -7.73 10.82 -21.45
N VAL A 326 -7.49 9.81 -20.62
CA VAL A 326 -8.15 8.51 -20.76
C VAL A 326 -9.65 8.60 -20.51
N ARG A 327 -10.11 9.42 -19.55
CA ARG A 327 -11.53 9.71 -19.39
C ARG A 327 -12.10 10.31 -20.67
N ASP A 328 -11.44 11.32 -21.23
CA ASP A 328 -11.92 12.01 -22.42
C ASP A 328 -11.98 11.07 -23.63
N LEU A 329 -10.99 10.19 -23.78
CA LEU A 329 -10.99 9.10 -24.76
C LEU A 329 -12.17 8.15 -24.55
N ALA A 330 -12.39 7.67 -23.33
CA ALA A 330 -13.49 6.76 -23.00
C ALA A 330 -14.86 7.40 -23.29
N ASN A 331 -15.03 8.69 -22.98
CA ASN A 331 -16.24 9.44 -23.27
C ASN A 331 -16.47 9.59 -24.79
N LEU A 332 -15.41 9.85 -25.56
CA LEU A 332 -15.50 9.95 -27.01
C LEU A 332 -15.93 8.62 -27.65
N LEU A 333 -15.30 7.52 -27.23
CA LEU A 333 -15.66 6.17 -27.69
C LEU A 333 -17.11 5.80 -27.32
N LYS A 334 -17.54 6.11 -26.09
CA LYS A 334 -18.94 5.93 -25.68
C LYS A 334 -19.91 6.78 -26.50
N GLY A 335 -19.53 8.01 -26.84
CA GLY A 335 -20.31 8.88 -27.73
C GLY A 335 -20.51 8.29 -29.12
N ARG A 336 -19.59 7.44 -29.59
CA ARG A 336 -19.69 6.66 -30.83
C ARG A 336 -20.47 5.34 -30.66
N GLY A 337 -21.05 5.07 -29.49
CA GLY A 337 -21.82 3.85 -29.20
C GLY A 337 -20.96 2.64 -28.83
N ILE A 338 -19.66 2.83 -28.58
CA ILE A 338 -18.73 1.75 -28.22
C ILE A 338 -18.85 1.45 -26.72
N THR A 339 -18.88 0.16 -26.36
CA THR A 339 -18.86 -0.25 -24.96
C THR A 339 -17.44 -0.13 -24.41
N VAL A 340 -17.25 0.72 -23.39
CA VAL A 340 -15.94 0.96 -22.77
C VAL A 340 -15.96 0.58 -21.30
N GLU A 341 -15.04 -0.32 -20.93
CA GLU A 341 -14.81 -0.79 -19.56
C GLU A 341 -13.33 -0.66 -19.18
N PHE A 342 -13.05 -0.63 -17.89
CA PHE A 342 -11.69 -0.53 -17.35
C PHE A 342 -11.36 -1.81 -16.58
N GLY A 343 -10.36 -2.56 -17.07
CA GLY A 343 -9.87 -3.77 -16.41
C GLY A 343 -8.83 -3.44 -15.35
N ILE A 344 -9.19 -3.59 -14.08
CA ILE A 344 -8.32 -3.22 -12.97
C ILE A 344 -7.64 -4.47 -12.40
N HIS A 345 -6.32 -4.50 -12.51
CA HIS A 345 -5.51 -5.50 -11.82
C HIS A 345 -5.34 -5.14 -10.33
N PRO A 346 -5.50 -6.07 -9.37
CA PRO A 346 -5.45 -5.76 -7.94
C PRO A 346 -4.16 -5.09 -7.46
N VAL A 347 -3.05 -5.37 -8.14
CA VAL A 347 -1.71 -4.82 -7.84
C VAL A 347 -1.18 -3.85 -8.90
N ALA A 348 -2.06 -3.31 -9.77
CA ALA A 348 -1.66 -2.22 -10.66
C ALA A 348 -1.34 -0.95 -9.84
N GLY A 349 -0.13 -0.42 -10.00
CA GLY A 349 0.33 0.80 -9.34
C GLY A 349 1.32 0.54 -8.21
N ARG A 350 1.31 1.43 -7.19
CA ARG A 350 2.20 1.38 -6.01
C ARG A 350 1.48 1.18 -4.67
N MET A 351 0.17 0.97 -4.68
CA MET A 351 -0.64 0.61 -3.50
C MET A 351 -1.89 -0.16 -3.92
N PRO A 352 -2.51 -0.94 -3.03
CA PRO A 352 -3.84 -1.50 -3.30
C PRO A 352 -4.83 -0.42 -3.68
N GLY A 353 -5.59 -0.66 -4.76
CA GLY A 353 -6.59 0.29 -5.25
C GLY A 353 -6.04 1.58 -5.85
N HIS A 354 -4.72 1.68 -6.12
CA HIS A 354 -4.11 2.90 -6.68
C HIS A 354 -4.83 3.35 -7.96
N MET A 355 -5.09 2.43 -8.90
CA MET A 355 -5.78 2.77 -10.14
C MET A 355 -7.23 3.18 -9.90
N ASN A 356 -7.95 2.54 -8.98
CA ASN A 356 -9.33 2.91 -8.68
C ASN A 356 -9.44 4.35 -8.18
N VAL A 357 -8.54 4.74 -7.28
CA VAL A 357 -8.50 6.09 -6.72
C VAL A 357 -8.14 7.13 -7.79
N LEU A 358 -7.12 6.84 -8.61
CA LEU A 358 -6.65 7.74 -9.66
C LEU A 358 -7.69 7.94 -10.78
N LEU A 359 -8.42 6.90 -11.16
CA LEU A 359 -9.48 6.99 -12.17
C LEU A 359 -10.73 7.68 -11.59
N ALA A 360 -11.04 7.46 -10.32
CA ALA A 360 -12.11 8.18 -9.64
C ALA A 360 -11.79 9.68 -9.51
N GLU A 361 -10.54 10.06 -9.28
CA GLU A 361 -10.07 11.47 -9.33
C GLU A 361 -10.28 12.09 -10.72
N ALA A 362 -10.20 11.28 -11.78
CA ALA A 362 -10.49 11.71 -13.13
C ALA A 362 -11.99 11.73 -13.46
N ASP A 363 -12.89 11.52 -12.49
CA ASP A 363 -14.35 11.41 -12.66
C ASP A 363 -14.79 10.24 -13.56
N ILE A 364 -14.03 9.14 -13.58
CA ILE A 364 -14.48 7.90 -14.24
C ILE A 364 -15.39 7.14 -13.27
N PRO A 365 -16.65 6.86 -13.65
CA PRO A 365 -17.59 6.26 -12.72
C PRO A 365 -17.24 4.78 -12.41
N TYR A 366 -17.43 4.40 -11.13
CA TYR A 366 -16.98 3.13 -10.55
C TYR A 366 -17.59 1.89 -11.19
N ASP A 367 -18.75 2.01 -11.82
CA ASP A 367 -19.42 0.94 -12.55
C ASP A 367 -18.64 0.47 -13.79
N LEU A 368 -17.77 1.33 -14.32
CA LEU A 368 -16.88 0.99 -15.43
C LEU A 368 -15.58 0.33 -14.97
N LEU A 369 -15.26 0.41 -13.67
CA LEU A 369 -14.05 -0.15 -13.09
C LEU A 369 -14.33 -1.60 -12.70
N VAL A 370 -13.92 -2.54 -13.56
CA VAL A 370 -14.20 -3.96 -13.41
C VAL A 370 -12.96 -4.68 -12.89
N ASP A 371 -13.14 -5.47 -11.84
CA ASP A 371 -12.07 -6.27 -11.26
C ASP A 371 -11.62 -7.38 -12.23
N MET A 372 -10.32 -7.71 -12.18
CA MET A 372 -9.67 -8.71 -13.03
C MET A 372 -10.45 -10.02 -13.17
N ASP A 373 -10.96 -10.59 -12.07
CA ASP A 373 -11.66 -11.88 -12.10
C ASP A 373 -12.98 -11.82 -12.88
N THR A 374 -13.61 -10.64 -12.91
CA THR A 374 -14.88 -10.41 -13.62
C THR A 374 -14.65 -10.05 -15.08
N ILE A 375 -13.58 -9.30 -15.39
CA ILE A 375 -13.30 -8.87 -16.77
C ILE A 375 -12.55 -9.95 -17.58
N ASN A 376 -11.75 -10.81 -16.96
CA ASN A 376 -10.96 -11.82 -17.66
C ASN A 376 -11.77 -12.72 -18.63
N PRO A 377 -12.93 -13.27 -18.24
CA PRO A 377 -13.77 -14.07 -19.14
C PRO A 377 -14.25 -13.33 -20.39
N THR A 378 -14.22 -11.99 -20.37
CA THR A 378 -14.77 -11.14 -21.44
C THR A 378 -13.75 -10.77 -22.52
N PHE A 379 -12.44 -11.00 -22.29
CA PHE A 379 -11.39 -10.60 -23.23
C PHE A 379 -11.53 -11.26 -24.60
N GLN A 380 -12.00 -12.51 -24.69
CA GLN A 380 -12.25 -13.19 -25.97
C GLN A 380 -13.32 -12.51 -26.84
N GLN A 381 -14.21 -11.73 -26.22
CA GLN A 381 -15.27 -10.96 -26.88
C GLN A 381 -14.91 -9.48 -27.02
N THR A 382 -13.67 -9.10 -26.69
CA THR A 382 -13.20 -7.71 -26.76
C THR A 382 -12.48 -7.47 -28.08
N ASP A 383 -12.88 -6.40 -28.78
CA ASP A 383 -12.29 -6.06 -30.08
C ASP A 383 -10.93 -5.41 -29.93
N VAL A 384 -10.82 -4.43 -29.04
CA VAL A 384 -9.57 -3.71 -28.78
C VAL A 384 -9.31 -3.59 -27.29
N VAL A 385 -8.13 -4.01 -26.85
CA VAL A 385 -7.64 -3.73 -25.49
C VAL A 385 -6.58 -2.65 -25.55
N LEU A 386 -6.80 -1.54 -24.85
CA LEU A 386 -5.84 -0.44 -24.74
C LEU A 386 -5.08 -0.55 -23.42
N VAL A 387 -3.85 -1.07 -23.47
CA VAL A 387 -2.96 -1.22 -22.32
C VAL A 387 -2.12 0.05 -22.15
N ILE A 388 -2.28 0.76 -21.03
CA ILE A 388 -1.65 2.07 -20.83
C ILE A 388 -0.64 1.99 -19.69
N GLY A 389 0.64 1.91 -20.03
CA GLY A 389 1.71 1.93 -19.03
C GLY A 389 1.70 0.75 -18.05
N ALA A 390 1.07 -0.37 -18.42
CA ALA A 390 1.13 -1.65 -17.72
C ALA A 390 2.19 -2.56 -18.37
N ASN A 391 2.78 -3.46 -17.59
CA ASN A 391 3.70 -4.46 -18.13
C ASN A 391 3.53 -5.81 -17.45
N ASP A 392 3.92 -5.93 -16.18
CA ASP A 392 3.95 -7.23 -15.50
C ASP A 392 2.55 -7.82 -15.32
N VAL A 393 1.55 -6.97 -15.04
CA VAL A 393 0.13 -7.34 -14.84
C VAL A 393 -0.59 -7.81 -16.11
N VAL A 394 0.05 -7.68 -17.27
CA VAL A 394 -0.44 -8.18 -18.58
C VAL A 394 0.55 -9.14 -19.22
N ASN A 395 1.55 -9.64 -18.49
CA ASN A 395 2.63 -10.44 -19.06
C ASN A 395 2.26 -11.93 -19.10
N PRO A 396 2.05 -12.53 -20.30
CA PRO A 396 1.60 -13.92 -20.44
C PRO A 396 2.56 -14.96 -19.85
N VAL A 397 3.84 -14.59 -19.65
CA VAL A 397 4.88 -15.43 -19.04
C VAL A 397 4.46 -15.96 -17.67
N ALA A 398 3.62 -15.21 -16.94
CA ALA A 398 3.07 -15.67 -15.68
C ALA A 398 2.32 -17.02 -15.81
N ARG A 399 1.70 -17.30 -16.96
CA ARG A 399 1.00 -18.57 -17.25
C ARG A 399 1.84 -19.58 -18.03
N THR A 400 2.78 -19.11 -18.87
CA THR A 400 3.47 -19.96 -19.84
C THR A 400 4.84 -20.46 -19.39
N ASP A 401 5.54 -19.74 -18.49
CA ASP A 401 6.87 -20.13 -18.02
C ASP A 401 6.91 -20.32 -16.49
N PRO A 402 6.97 -21.58 -16.02
CA PRO A 402 7.09 -21.89 -14.59
C PRO A 402 8.37 -21.37 -13.92
N LYS A 403 9.41 -21.02 -14.68
CA LYS A 403 10.70 -20.52 -14.16
C LYS A 403 10.73 -19.00 -14.03
N SER A 404 9.70 -18.31 -14.49
CA SER A 404 9.62 -16.86 -14.44
C SER A 404 9.48 -16.33 -13.01
N PRO A 405 10.07 -15.17 -12.68
CA PRO A 405 9.84 -14.50 -11.40
C PRO A 405 8.37 -14.18 -11.09
N ILE A 406 7.51 -14.16 -12.12
CA ILE A 406 6.06 -13.91 -11.98
C ILE A 406 5.22 -15.16 -12.30
N ALA A 407 5.82 -16.35 -12.34
CA ALA A 407 5.10 -17.59 -12.61
C ALA A 407 3.93 -17.78 -11.62
N GLY A 408 2.75 -18.09 -12.15
CA GLY A 408 1.50 -18.27 -11.41
C GLY A 408 0.83 -16.98 -10.90
N MET A 409 1.40 -15.80 -11.16
CA MET A 409 0.73 -14.53 -10.88
C MET A 409 -0.56 -14.43 -11.71
N PRO A 410 -1.74 -14.18 -11.09
CA PRO A 410 -2.92 -13.80 -11.86
C PRO A 410 -2.60 -12.58 -12.71
N ILE A 411 -3.03 -12.56 -13.96
CA ILE A 411 -2.82 -11.45 -14.88
C ILE A 411 -4.13 -11.10 -15.56
N LEU A 412 -4.20 -9.89 -16.12
CA LEU A 412 -5.22 -9.57 -17.12
C LEU A 412 -4.85 -10.28 -18.42
N GLU A 413 -5.72 -11.18 -18.87
CA GLU A 413 -5.51 -12.05 -20.03
C GLU A 413 -5.77 -11.31 -21.36
N VAL A 414 -5.17 -10.13 -21.49
CA VAL A 414 -5.37 -9.20 -22.62
C VAL A 414 -4.95 -9.81 -23.95
N ASP A 415 -4.03 -10.79 -23.93
CA ASP A 415 -3.58 -11.55 -25.09
C ASP A 415 -4.72 -12.32 -25.79
N LYS A 416 -5.83 -12.59 -25.08
CA LYS A 416 -7.01 -13.26 -25.64
C LYS A 416 -7.93 -12.34 -26.45
N ALA A 417 -7.70 -11.03 -26.44
CA ALA A 417 -8.48 -10.07 -27.22
C ALA A 417 -8.13 -10.10 -28.71
N ARG A 418 -9.04 -9.57 -29.56
CA ARG A 418 -8.81 -9.54 -31.02
C ARG A 418 -7.59 -8.70 -31.37
N THR A 419 -7.48 -7.49 -30.81
CA THR A 419 -6.32 -6.61 -30.95
C THR A 419 -5.93 -6.00 -29.61
N VAL A 420 -4.63 -5.93 -29.34
CA VAL A 420 -4.07 -5.28 -28.14
C VAL A 420 -3.20 -4.12 -28.58
N VAL A 421 -3.44 -2.94 -28.03
CA VAL A 421 -2.63 -1.74 -28.26
C VAL A 421 -1.94 -1.40 -26.95
N VAL A 422 -0.60 -1.38 -26.96
CA VAL A 422 0.20 -1.09 -25.77
C VAL A 422 0.84 0.28 -25.91
N VAL A 423 0.51 1.19 -24.99
CA VAL A 423 1.07 2.55 -24.91
C VAL A 423 2.25 2.58 -23.95
N LYS A 424 3.47 2.80 -24.48
CA LYS A 424 4.70 2.86 -23.67
C LYS A 424 5.81 3.66 -24.34
N ARG A 425 6.71 4.24 -23.55
CA ARG A 425 7.87 5.00 -24.05
C ARG A 425 8.92 4.14 -24.77
N SER A 426 9.12 2.91 -24.31
CA SER A 426 10.12 1.98 -24.85
C SER A 426 9.82 0.54 -24.41
N LEU A 427 10.56 -0.43 -24.94
CA LEU A 427 10.49 -1.85 -24.57
C LEU A 427 11.15 -2.18 -23.21
N SER A 428 11.48 -1.16 -22.42
CA SER A 428 12.07 -1.35 -21.09
C SER A 428 11.19 -2.25 -20.23
N PRO A 429 11.77 -3.13 -19.40
CA PRO A 429 10.99 -4.05 -18.57
C PRO A 429 10.17 -3.31 -17.51
N GLY A 430 9.26 -4.05 -16.88
CA GLY A 430 8.42 -3.57 -15.79
C GLY A 430 9.16 -3.62 -14.47
N PHE A 431 8.41 -3.72 -13.37
CA PHE A 431 9.00 -3.87 -12.05
C PHE A 431 9.79 -5.18 -11.94
N ALA A 432 9.23 -6.28 -12.46
CA ALA A 432 9.84 -7.61 -12.41
C ALA A 432 11.18 -7.71 -13.20
N GLY A 433 11.51 -6.71 -14.02
CA GLY A 433 12.79 -6.68 -14.73
C GLY A 433 12.93 -7.77 -15.80
N ILE A 434 11.81 -8.27 -16.33
CA ILE A 434 11.74 -9.29 -17.38
C ILE A 434 11.07 -8.74 -18.65
N PRO A 435 11.41 -9.27 -19.84
CA PRO A 435 10.71 -8.94 -21.08
C PRO A 435 9.27 -9.48 -21.06
N ASN A 436 8.41 -8.90 -21.92
CA ASN A 436 7.01 -9.29 -22.03
C ASN A 436 6.68 -9.76 -23.46
N PRO A 437 6.52 -11.08 -23.68
CA PRO A 437 6.19 -11.65 -24.99
C PRO A 437 4.92 -11.11 -25.62
N LEU A 438 3.98 -10.53 -24.84
CA LEU A 438 2.81 -9.85 -25.39
C LEU A 438 3.20 -8.82 -26.46
N PHE A 439 4.29 -8.09 -26.25
CA PHE A 439 4.72 -7.02 -27.16
C PHE A 439 5.19 -7.53 -28.53
N ALA A 440 5.44 -8.84 -28.64
CA ALA A 440 5.79 -9.52 -29.88
C ALA A 440 4.68 -10.47 -30.36
N ALA A 441 3.50 -10.45 -29.73
CA ALA A 441 2.36 -11.25 -30.14
C ALA A 441 1.76 -10.71 -31.44
N ASP A 442 1.18 -11.60 -32.25
CA ASP A 442 0.69 -11.25 -33.58
C ASP A 442 -0.46 -10.23 -33.54
N ASN A 443 -1.29 -10.27 -32.50
CA ASN A 443 -2.40 -9.37 -32.25
C ASN A 443 -2.02 -8.12 -31.44
N CYS A 444 -0.73 -7.89 -31.16
CA CYS A 444 -0.28 -6.73 -30.38
C CYS A 444 0.36 -5.64 -31.26
N LEU A 445 -0.02 -4.40 -31.01
CA LEU A 445 0.51 -3.19 -31.63
C LEU A 445 1.10 -2.28 -30.54
N MET A 446 2.29 -1.76 -30.78
CA MET A 446 2.98 -0.85 -29.87
C MET A 446 2.77 0.59 -30.32
N LEU A 447 2.11 1.39 -29.48
CA LEU A 447 2.03 2.83 -29.63
C LEU A 447 3.13 3.47 -28.77
N PHE A 448 4.25 3.81 -29.41
CA PHE A 448 5.39 4.38 -28.70
C PHE A 448 5.19 5.86 -28.39
N GLY A 449 5.32 6.24 -27.12
CA GLY A 449 5.22 7.64 -26.71
C GLY A 449 5.17 7.83 -25.20
N ASP A 450 5.24 9.09 -24.79
CA ASP A 450 4.81 9.45 -23.43
C ASP A 450 3.31 9.13 -23.29
N GLY A 451 2.92 8.53 -22.16
CA GLY A 451 1.56 8.03 -21.98
C GLY A 451 0.50 9.10 -22.19
N LYS A 452 0.73 10.33 -21.70
CA LYS A 452 -0.22 11.43 -21.86
C LYS A 452 -0.23 11.92 -23.30
N LYS A 453 0.94 12.15 -23.88
CA LYS A 453 1.05 12.65 -25.27
C LYS A 453 0.40 11.68 -26.26
N ALA A 454 0.74 10.40 -26.20
CA ALA A 454 0.19 9.39 -27.10
C ALA A 454 -1.34 9.30 -27.03
N LEU A 455 -1.93 9.48 -25.84
CA LEU A 455 -3.38 9.50 -25.68
C LEU A 455 -4.02 10.80 -26.19
N VAL A 456 -3.34 11.95 -26.04
CA VAL A 456 -3.81 13.23 -26.62
C VAL A 456 -3.84 13.13 -28.14
N ASP A 457 -2.75 12.65 -28.73
CA ASP A 457 -2.63 12.48 -30.19
C ASP A 457 -3.71 11.50 -30.70
N LEU A 458 -3.98 10.42 -29.94
CA LEU A 458 -5.04 9.45 -30.25
C LEU A 458 -6.45 10.05 -30.16
N VAL A 459 -6.73 10.86 -29.13
CA VAL A 459 -8.01 11.58 -29.00
C VAL A 459 -8.20 12.58 -30.13
N GLN A 460 -7.12 13.22 -30.59
CA GLN A 460 -7.17 14.13 -31.73
C GLN A 460 -7.47 13.38 -33.03
N ALA A 461 -6.75 12.30 -33.30
CA ALA A 461 -6.99 11.46 -34.48
C ALA A 461 -8.45 10.96 -34.53
N LEU A 462 -9.01 10.56 -33.39
CA LEU A 462 -10.43 10.16 -33.26
C LEU A 462 -11.44 11.30 -33.38
N LYS A 463 -11.04 12.56 -33.38
CA LYS A 463 -11.95 13.69 -33.64
C LYS A 463 -11.93 14.12 -35.11
N GLU A 464 -10.81 13.88 -35.77
CA GLU A 464 -10.58 14.25 -37.17
C GLU A 464 -11.11 13.20 -38.14
N GLY A 465 -11.16 11.92 -37.74
CA GLY A 465 -11.87 10.83 -38.44
C GLY A 465 -13.30 10.67 -37.94
#